data_AF-A0A835XT17-F1
#
_entry.id   AF-A0A835XT17-F1
#
_cell.length_a   1.000
_cell.length_b   1.000
_cell.length_c   1.000
_cell.angle_alpha   90.00
_cell.angle_beta   90.00
_cell.angle_gamma   90.00
#
_symmetry.space_group_name_H-M   'P 1'
#
loop_
_entity.id
_entity.type
_entity.pdbx_description
1 polymer ?
#
loop_
_entity_poly.entity_id
_entity_poly.type
_entity_poly.pdbx_seq_one_letter_code
_entity_poly.pdbx_strand_id
1 'polypeptide(L)'
;MSDPELAPFFEGVDMDRQMKKQAGFLTYAFGGSGAYAGKSLYLSHKRMVEGGGLSERHFDGVAGHLVATLQELGVEQDLIDQVVAIVEPTRGQIFPHTQQ
;
A
#
# COMPACT_ATOMS: atom_id res chain seq x y z
N MET A 1 -7.47 -7.55 8.45
CA MET A 1 -7.91 -8.90 8.03
C MET A 1 -9.42 -9.01 7.84
N SER A 2 -10.21 -7.98 8.21
CA SER A 2 -11.66 -8.01 8.08
C SER A 2 -12.18 -7.74 6.67
N ASP A 3 -11.31 -7.35 5.73
CA ASP A 3 -11.64 -7.24 4.31
C ASP A 3 -11.44 -8.60 3.62
N PRO A 4 -12.51 -9.29 3.19
CA PRO A 4 -12.41 -10.60 2.54
C PRO A 4 -11.71 -10.59 1.19
N GLU A 5 -11.68 -9.45 0.48
CA GLU A 5 -10.99 -9.34 -0.81
C GLU A 5 -9.48 -9.20 -0.63
N LEU A 6 -9.04 -8.66 0.50
CA LEU A 6 -7.62 -8.48 0.81
C LEU A 6 -7.04 -9.60 1.67
N ALA A 7 -7.84 -10.22 2.53
CA ALA A 7 -7.41 -11.23 3.50
C ALA A 7 -6.53 -12.35 2.89
N PRO A 8 -6.85 -12.91 1.71
CA PRO A 8 -6.02 -13.97 1.10
C PRO A 8 -4.56 -13.56 0.84
N PHE A 9 -4.29 -12.29 0.55
CA PHE A 9 -2.92 -11.80 0.30
C PHE A 9 -2.06 -11.70 1.57
N PHE A 10 -2.69 -11.80 2.74
CA PHE A 10 -2.02 -11.74 4.05
C PHE A 10 -1.94 -13.12 4.73
N GLU A 11 -2.40 -14.19 4.08
CA GLU A 11 -2.26 -15.54 4.61
C GLU A 11 -0.77 -15.92 4.80
N GLY A 12 -0.42 -16.38 6.00
CA GLY A 12 0.97 -16.70 6.36
C GLY A 12 1.89 -15.49 6.51
N VAL A 13 1.37 -14.26 6.47
CA VAL A 13 2.13 -13.04 6.74
C VAL A 13 2.19 -12.81 8.25
N ASP A 14 3.40 -12.66 8.77
CA ASP A 14 3.64 -12.10 10.11
C ASP A 14 3.15 -10.64 10.14
N MET A 15 2.00 -10.43 10.76
CA MET A 15 1.34 -9.12 10.81
C MET A 15 2.05 -8.10 11.69
N ASP A 16 2.74 -8.53 12.75
CA ASP A 16 3.52 -7.61 13.59
C ASP A 16 4.69 -7.02 12.78
N ARG A 17 5.34 -7.88 11.99
CA ARG A 17 6.37 -7.43 11.05
C ARG A 17 5.78 -6.59 9.92
N GLN A 18 4.59 -6.92 9.44
CA GLN A 18 3.93 -6.17 8.37
C GLN A 18 3.52 -4.77 8.81
N MET A 19 2.95 -4.61 10.00
CA MET A 19 2.60 -3.31 10.59
C MET A 19 3.82 -2.41 10.72
N LYS A 20 4.95 -2.94 11.21
CA LYS A 20 6.22 -2.19 11.29
C LYS A 20 6.70 -1.72 9.92
N LYS A 21 6.58 -2.56 8.89
CA LYS A 21 6.95 -2.21 7.51
C LYS A 21 6.02 -1.15 6.92
N GLN A 22 4.72 -1.29 7.10
CA GLN A 22 3.72 -0.32 6.64
C GLN A 22 3.93 1.03 7.32
N ALA A 23 4.15 1.05 8.64
CA ALA A 23 4.47 2.28 9.37
C ALA A 23 5.74 2.94 8.80
N GLY A 24 6.81 2.17 8.57
CA GLY A 24 8.04 2.70 7.96
C GLY A 24 7.84 3.21 6.53
N PHE A 25 7.01 2.53 5.73
CA PHE A 25 6.65 2.96 4.39
C PHE A 25 5.85 4.28 4.41
N LEU A 26 4.85 4.39 5.28
CA LEU A 26 4.05 5.61 5.43
C LEU A 26 4.91 6.79 5.92
N THR A 27 5.81 6.57 6.88
CA THR A 27 6.78 7.59 7.32
C THR A 27 7.66 8.07 6.18
N TYR A 28 8.15 7.15 5.32
CA TYR A 28 8.90 7.54 4.12
C TYR A 28 8.03 8.35 3.15
N ALA A 29 6.86 7.80 2.82
CA ALA A 29 5.94 8.36 1.85
C ALA A 29 5.55 9.79 2.23
N PHE A 30 5.21 10.05 3.50
CA PHE A 30 4.75 11.36 4.00
C PHE A 30 5.86 12.35 4.37
N GLY A 31 7.06 12.21 3.81
CA GLY A 31 8.12 13.22 3.93
C GLY A 31 9.23 12.91 4.93
N GLY A 32 9.38 11.65 5.35
CA GLY A 32 10.59 11.20 6.04
C GLY A 32 11.82 11.35 5.13
N SER A 33 12.85 12.05 5.59
CA SER A 33 14.09 12.36 4.86
C SER A 33 15.00 11.16 4.52
N GLY A 34 14.50 9.92 4.62
CA GLY A 34 15.27 8.70 4.35
C GLY A 34 14.69 7.94 3.17
N ALA A 35 15.52 7.38 2.29
CA ALA A 35 15.03 6.46 1.26
C ALA A 35 14.35 5.24 1.89
N TYR A 36 13.22 4.79 1.34
CA TYR A 36 12.63 3.50 1.74
C TYR A 36 13.64 2.37 1.46
N ALA A 37 14.25 1.85 2.53
CA ALA A 37 15.24 0.78 2.47
C ALA A 37 14.61 -0.63 2.32
N GLY A 38 13.30 -0.70 2.09
CA GLY A 38 12.61 -1.96 1.83
C GLY A 38 12.90 -2.51 0.43
N LYS A 39 12.46 -3.74 0.18
CA LYS A 39 12.45 -4.29 -1.19
C LYS A 39 11.65 -3.34 -2.09
N SER A 40 12.10 -3.19 -3.34
CA SER A 40 11.32 -2.53 -4.40
C SER A 40 9.84 -2.94 -4.31
N LEU A 41 8.92 -1.98 -4.46
CA LEU A 41 7.48 -2.25 -4.48
C LEU A 41 7.13 -3.29 -5.55
N TYR A 42 7.77 -3.24 -6.71
CA TYR A 42 7.66 -4.28 -7.74
C TYR A 42 8.05 -5.65 -7.19
N LEU A 43 9.28 -5.82 -6.67
CA LEU A 43 9.75 -7.13 -6.19
C LEU A 43 8.95 -7.66 -4.99
N SER A 44 8.38 -6.77 -4.19
CA SER A 44 7.55 -7.13 -3.03
C SER A 44 6.21 -7.71 -3.44
N HIS A 45 5.64 -7.26 -4.57
CA HIS A 45 4.30 -7.63 -5.02
C HIS A 45 4.29 -8.54 -6.26
N LYS A 46 5.42 -8.65 -6.97
CA LYS A 46 5.57 -9.39 -8.24
C LYS A 46 4.86 -10.76 -8.25
N ARG A 47 5.13 -11.60 -7.24
CA ARG A 47 4.54 -12.96 -7.18
C ARG A 47 3.01 -12.93 -7.04
N MET A 48 2.49 -11.95 -6.31
CA MET A 48 1.05 -11.79 -6.13
C MET A 48 0.40 -11.26 -7.41
N VAL A 49 1.08 -10.39 -8.17
CA VAL A 49 0.61 -9.89 -9.47
C VAL A 49 0.66 -10.98 -10.54
N GLU A 50 1.79 -11.67 -10.71
CA GLU A 50 2.00 -12.63 -11.82
C GLU A 50 1.29 -13.97 -11.61
N GLY A 51 0.95 -14.34 -10.38
CA GLY A 51 0.33 -15.64 -10.09
C GLY A 51 -0.61 -15.70 -8.88
N GLY A 52 -0.77 -14.61 -8.14
CA GLY A 52 -1.64 -14.55 -6.96
C GLY A 52 -2.96 -13.80 -7.18
N GLY A 53 -3.21 -13.28 -8.38
CA GLY A 53 -4.44 -12.55 -8.70
C GLY A 53 -4.52 -11.12 -8.13
N LEU A 54 -3.42 -10.57 -7.60
CA LEU A 54 -3.35 -9.18 -7.17
C LEU A 54 -3.54 -8.27 -8.39
N SER A 55 -4.36 -7.24 -8.23
CA SER A 55 -4.77 -6.34 -9.30
C SER A 55 -5.07 -4.96 -8.73
N GLU A 56 -5.26 -3.98 -9.60
CA GLU A 56 -5.54 -2.59 -9.23
C GLU A 56 -6.73 -2.44 -8.28
N ARG A 57 -7.79 -3.24 -8.43
CA ARG A 57 -8.93 -3.25 -7.48
C ARG A 57 -8.53 -3.46 -6.01
N HIS A 58 -7.51 -4.27 -5.76
CA HIS A 58 -7.02 -4.54 -4.40
C HIS A 58 -6.18 -3.37 -3.88
N PHE A 59 -5.47 -2.69 -4.78
CA PHE A 59 -4.79 -1.45 -4.44
C PHE A 59 -5.82 -0.40 -4.03
N ASP A 60 -6.91 -0.27 -4.77
CA ASP A 60 -8.01 0.64 -4.43
C ASP A 60 -8.61 0.30 -3.07
N GLY A 61 -8.79 -1.00 -2.76
CA GLY A 61 -9.22 -1.45 -1.42
C GLY A 61 -8.26 -1.00 -0.31
N VAL A 62 -6.95 -1.20 -0.47
CA VAL A 62 -5.94 -0.79 0.51
C VAL A 62 -5.90 0.75 0.66
N ALA A 63 -5.96 1.49 -0.44
CA ALA A 63 -5.99 2.95 -0.43
C ALA A 63 -7.27 3.49 0.23
N GLY A 64 -8.41 2.85 -0.04
CA GLY A 64 -9.70 3.16 0.60
C GLY A 64 -9.65 2.95 2.11
N HIS A 65 -9.07 1.85 2.60
CA HIS A 65 -8.88 1.63 4.03
C HIS A 65 -7.97 2.66 4.67
N LEU A 66 -6.92 3.11 3.97
CA LEU A 66 -6.06 4.18 4.46
C LEU A 66 -6.83 5.49 4.62
N VAL A 67 -7.61 5.89 3.60
CA VAL A 67 -8.44 7.11 3.65
C VAL A 67 -9.47 7.02 4.78
N ALA A 68 -10.21 5.91 4.86
CA ALA A 68 -11.21 5.71 5.91
C ALA A 68 -10.59 5.77 7.32
N THR A 69 -9.42 5.15 7.52
CA THR A 69 -8.71 5.19 8.80
C THR A 69 -8.32 6.63 9.17
N LEU A 70 -7.81 7.42 8.22
CA LEU A 70 -7.43 8.81 8.49
C LEU A 70 -8.65 9.69 8.82
N GLN A 71 -9.77 9.45 8.14
CA GLN A 71 -11.05 10.12 8.43
C GLN A 71 -11.55 9.76 9.84
N GLU A 72 -11.51 8.48 10.23
CA GLU A 72 -11.88 8.01 11.57
C GLU A 72 -10.99 8.62 12.67
N LEU A 73 -9.71 8.86 12.37
CA LEU A 73 -8.77 9.53 13.27
C LEU A 73 -8.93 11.06 13.31
N GLY A 74 -9.86 11.62 12.54
CA GLY A 74 -10.14 13.05 12.51
C GLY A 74 -9.07 13.89 11.79
N VAL A 75 -8.34 13.29 10.84
CA VAL A 75 -7.36 14.01 10.02
C VAL A 75 -8.10 14.91 9.02
N GLU A 76 -7.65 16.16 8.88
CA GLU A 76 -8.22 17.14 7.95
C GLU A 76 -8.14 16.64 6.50
N GLN A 77 -9.18 16.93 5.70
CA GLN A 77 -9.29 16.44 4.32
C GLN A 77 -8.09 16.86 3.45
N ASP A 78 -7.59 18.09 3.61
CA ASP A 78 -6.42 18.59 2.87
C ASP A 78 -5.15 17.75 3.11
N LEU A 79 -5.01 17.15 4.30
CA LEU A 79 -3.90 16.25 4.62
C LEU A 79 -4.13 14.86 4.04
N ILE A 80 -5.38 14.38 4.03
CA ILE A 80 -5.76 13.11 3.42
C ILE A 80 -5.51 13.17 1.90
N ASP A 81 -5.83 14.28 1.25
CA ASP A 81 -5.59 14.47 -0.18
C ASP A 81 -4.09 14.45 -0.50
N GLN A 82 -3.25 15.02 0.37
CA GLN A 82 -1.80 14.92 0.25
C GLN A 82 -1.30 13.48 0.40
N VAL A 83 -1.87 12.73 1.35
CA VAL A 83 -1.56 11.31 1.54
C VAL A 83 -1.89 10.52 0.26
N VAL A 84 -3.08 10.73 -0.32
CA VAL A 84 -3.50 10.07 -1.55
C VAL A 84 -2.59 10.43 -2.72
N ALA A 85 -2.22 11.70 -2.86
CA ALA A 85 -1.30 12.16 -3.92
C ALA A 85 0.09 11.51 -3.84
N ILE A 86 0.51 11.09 -2.65
CA ILE A 86 1.77 10.37 -2.41
C ILE A 86 1.62 8.87 -2.69
N VAL A 87 0.50 8.27 -2.28
CA VAL A 87 0.26 6.83 -2.40
C VAL A 87 -0.03 6.45 -3.85
N GLU A 88 -0.81 7.24 -4.59
CA GLU A 88 -1.31 6.87 -5.91
C GLU A 88 -0.19 6.58 -6.95
N PRO A 89 0.91 7.35 -7.04
CA PRO A 89 2.03 7.03 -7.94
C PRO A 89 2.70 5.68 -7.67
N THR A 90 2.53 5.12 -6.47
CA THR A 90 3.10 3.81 -6.12
C THR A 90 2.40 2.64 -6.82
N ARG A 91 1.18 2.86 -7.32
CA ARG A 91 0.45 1.92 -8.18
C ARG A 91 1.30 1.50 -9.38
N GLY A 92 1.89 2.46 -10.08
CA GLY A 92 2.74 2.18 -11.26
C GLY A 92 4.02 1.41 -10.94
N GLN A 93 4.47 1.42 -9.68
CA GLN A 93 5.62 0.60 -9.24
C GLN A 93 5.23 -0.84 -8.92
N ILE A 94 3.97 -1.08 -8.54
CA ILE A 94 3.43 -2.41 -8.23
C ILE A 94 2.95 -3.10 -9.51
N PHE A 95 2.27 -2.35 -10.38
CA PHE A 95 1.73 -2.79 -11.66
C PHE A 95 2.42 -2.06 -12.82
N PRO A 96 3.74 -2.27 -13.03
CA PRO A 96 4.40 -1.66 -14.17
C PRO A 96 3.72 -2.19 -15.45
N HIS A 97 3.21 -1.28 -16.28
CA HIS A 97 2.69 -1.66 -17.59
C HIS A 97 3.77 -2.46 -18.32
N THR A 98 3.45 -3.68 -18.74
CA THR A 98 4.25 -4.36 -19.75
C THR A 98 4.07 -3.52 -21.01
N GLN A 99 5.08 -2.72 -21.37
CA GLN A 99 5.18 -2.22 -22.74
C GLN A 99 5.15 -3.46 -23.63
N GLN A 100 4.07 -3.60 -24.38
CA GLN A 100 3.99 -4.43 -25.58
C GLN A 100 4.81 -3.74 -26.67
#